data_AF-A0A0M3J5P3-F1
#
_entry.id   AF-A0A0M3J5P3-F1
#
_cell.length_a   1.000
_cell.length_b   1.000
_cell.length_c   1.000
_cell.angle_alpha   90.00
_cell.angle_beta   90.00
_cell.angle_gamma   90.00
#
_symmetry.space_group_name_H-M   'P 1'
#
loop_
_entity.id
_entity.type
_entity.pdbx_description
1 polymer ?
#
loop_
_entity_poly.entity_id
_entity_poly.type
_entity_poly.pdbx_seq_one_letter_code
_entity_poly.pdbx_strand_id
1 'polypeptide(L)'
;MAEEIPEGDYERGKKVFKMRCLMCHVVNSDVQKTGPPLRNIFGRKAGTVVGYDYSAANKLAVMLKLHSFLGLQIVNLLIFLNLHFFSLEDHRL
;
A
#
# COMPACT_ATOMS: atom_id res chain seq x y z
N MET A 1 2.78 -5.61 -21.68
CA MET A 1 1.54 -5.57 -22.48
C MET A 1 0.51 -4.87 -21.63
N ALA A 2 0.05 -3.69 -22.03
CA ALA A 2 -1.04 -3.02 -21.33
C ALA A 2 -2.33 -3.68 -21.79
N GLU A 3 -2.92 -4.51 -20.94
CA GLU A 3 -4.26 -5.08 -21.13
C GLU A 3 -5.27 -3.91 -21.16
N GLU A 4 -6.13 -3.86 -22.17
CA GLU A 4 -7.21 -2.88 -22.26
C GLU A 4 -8.22 -3.18 -21.15
N ILE A 5 -8.43 -2.23 -20.23
CA ILE A 5 -9.37 -2.39 -19.13
C ILE A 5 -10.78 -2.16 -19.68
N PRO A 6 -11.69 -3.15 -19.61
CA PRO A 6 -13.06 -2.99 -20.12
C PRO A 6 -13.82 -1.94 -19.32
N GLU A 7 -14.82 -1.32 -19.96
CA GLU A 7 -15.70 -0.32 -19.34
C GLU A 7 -16.37 -0.89 -18.08
N GLY A 8 -16.47 -0.05 -17.04
CA GLY A 8 -16.97 -0.48 -15.73
C GLY A 8 -18.50 -0.56 -15.67
N ASP A 9 -19.04 -1.70 -15.23
CA ASP A 9 -20.47 -1.84 -14.91
C ASP A 9 -20.77 -1.44 -13.46
N TYR A 10 -21.54 -0.38 -13.29
CA TYR A 10 -21.96 0.15 -11.99
C TYR A 10 -22.77 -0.85 -11.15
N GLU A 11 -23.76 -1.53 -11.72
CA GLU A 11 -24.64 -2.42 -10.96
C GLU A 11 -23.90 -3.68 -10.53
N ARG A 12 -23.03 -4.21 -11.40
CA ARG A 12 -22.14 -5.32 -11.04
C ARG A 12 -21.15 -4.89 -9.96
N GLY A 13 -20.55 -3.71 -10.07
CA GLY A 13 -19.64 -3.15 -9.06
C GLY A 13 -20.31 -2.98 -7.70
N LYS A 14 -21.54 -2.46 -7.68
CA LYS A 14 -22.36 -2.31 -6.47
C LYS A 14 -22.63 -3.65 -5.79
N LYS A 15 -22.94 -4.71 -6.55
CA LYS A 15 -23.13 -6.07 -6.00
C LYS A 15 -21.85 -6.58 -5.34
N VAL A 16 -20.70 -6.44 -6.02
CA VAL A 16 -19.40 -6.85 -5.47
C VAL A 16 -19.06 -6.08 -4.20
N PHE A 17 -19.28 -4.77 -4.20
CA PHE A 17 -19.02 -3.91 -3.05
C PHE A 17 -19.86 -4.34 -1.83
N LYS A 18 -21.15 -4.62 -2.03
CA LYS A 18 -22.04 -5.11 -0.97
C LYS A 18 -21.57 -6.44 -0.39
N MET A 19 -21.09 -7.35 -1.22
CA MET A 19 -20.67 -8.69 -0.77
C MET A 19 -19.30 -8.70 -0.09
N ARG A 20 -18.36 -7.86 -0.52
CA ARG A 20 -16.95 -7.96 -0.10
C ARG A 20 -16.46 -6.79 0.76
N CYS A 21 -17.03 -5.60 0.59
CA CYS A 21 -16.46 -4.37 1.15
C CYS A 21 -17.35 -3.75 2.23
N LEU A 22 -18.67 -3.88 2.11
CA LEU A 22 -19.64 -3.23 2.99
C LEU A 22 -19.56 -3.66 4.47
N MET A 23 -19.05 -4.87 4.73
CA MET A 23 -18.82 -5.35 6.09
C MET A 23 -17.85 -4.42 6.87
N CYS A 24 -16.81 -3.96 6.19
CA CYS A 24 -15.73 -3.19 6.80
C CYS A 24 -15.78 -1.69 6.45
N HIS A 25 -16.43 -1.31 5.35
CA HIS A 25 -16.39 0.06 4.83
C HIS A 25 -17.79 0.62 4.57
N VAL A 26 -17.92 1.93 4.79
CA VAL A 26 -19.12 2.69 4.43
C VAL A 26 -18.76 3.77 3.43
N VAL A 27 -19.60 3.96 2.40
CA VAL A 27 -19.37 4.95 1.33
C VAL A 27 -20.07 6.28 1.65
N ASN A 28 -21.25 6.21 2.26
CA ASN A 28 -22.18 7.35 2.38
C ASN A 28 -22.21 7.99 3.78
N SER A 29 -21.35 7.56 4.70
CA SER A 29 -21.27 8.15 6.02
C SER A 29 -19.82 8.23 6.49
N ASP A 30 -19.58 9.11 7.47
CA ASP A 30 -18.29 9.26 8.13
C ASP A 30 -18.12 8.28 9.30
N VAL A 31 -19.04 7.31 9.43
CA VAL A 31 -18.98 6.27 10.46
C VAL A 31 -17.84 5.32 10.16
N GLN A 32 -16.96 5.16 11.13
CA GLN A 32 -15.86 4.22 11.08
C GLN A 32 -16.36 2.83 11.51
N LYS A 33 -16.00 1.81 10.75
CA LYS A 33 -16.19 0.40 11.13
C LYS A 33 -14.80 -0.20 11.35
N THR A 34 -14.65 -1.49 11.06
CA THR A 34 -13.33 -2.14 10.98
C THR A 34 -12.40 -1.42 9.99
N GLY A 35 -12.94 -0.86 8.91
CA GLY A 35 -12.22 -0.06 7.93
C GLY A 35 -12.63 1.43 7.94
N PRO A 36 -11.80 2.31 7.36
CA PRO A 36 -12.12 3.73 7.25
C PRO A 36 -13.28 3.99 6.28
N PRO A 37 -13.98 5.12 6.43
CA PRO A 37 -15.01 5.55 5.48
C PRO A 37 -14.40 5.84 4.09
N LEU A 38 -15.12 5.42 3.06
CA LEU A 38 -14.71 5.54 1.65
C LEU A 38 -15.29 6.77 0.94
N ARG A 39 -15.81 7.73 1.70
CA ARG A 39 -16.25 9.02 1.15
C ARG A 39 -15.05 9.76 0.55
N ASN A 40 -15.18 10.21 -0.70
CA ASN A 40 -14.14 10.95 -1.43
C ASN A 40 -12.77 10.23 -1.46
N ILE A 41 -12.74 8.91 -1.67
CA ILE A 41 -11.47 8.16 -1.73
C ILE A 41 -10.64 8.42 -2.98
N PHE A 42 -11.29 8.71 -4.11
CA PHE A 42 -10.61 8.96 -5.36
C PHE A 42 -9.85 10.29 -5.26
N GLY A 43 -8.53 10.24 -5.46
CA GLY A 43 -7.65 11.41 -5.33
C GLY A 43 -7.24 11.77 -3.89
N ARG A 44 -7.81 11.13 -2.87
CA ARG A 44 -7.43 11.37 -1.46
C ARG A 44 -6.12 10.65 -1.13
N LYS A 45 -5.26 11.31 -0.33
CA LYS A 45 -4.04 10.70 0.20
C LYS A 45 -4.40 9.54 1.14
N ALA A 46 -3.71 8.41 1.02
CA ALA A 46 -3.90 7.25 1.91
C ALA A 46 -3.68 7.64 3.38
N GLY A 47 -4.33 6.96 4.32
CA GLY A 47 -4.07 7.19 5.76
C GLY A 47 -4.43 8.56 6.32
N THR A 48 -5.26 9.36 5.65
CA THR A 48 -5.58 10.75 6.04
C THR A 48 -6.94 10.94 6.72
N VAL A 49 -7.73 9.87 6.90
CA VAL A 49 -9.02 10.01 7.59
C VAL A 49 -8.79 10.31 9.06
N VAL A 50 -9.39 11.40 9.53
CA VAL A 50 -9.30 11.85 10.91
C VAL A 50 -9.99 10.85 11.82
N GLY A 51 -9.30 10.43 12.87
CA GLY A 51 -9.84 9.54 13.90
C GLY A 51 -9.82 8.05 13.58
N TYR A 52 -9.19 7.60 12.48
CA TYR A 52 -8.99 6.18 12.20
C TYR A 52 -7.52 5.78 12.38
N ASP A 53 -7.28 4.70 13.12
CA ASP A 53 -5.93 4.20 13.39
C ASP A 53 -5.39 3.36 12.23
N TYR A 54 -4.76 4.05 11.29
CA TYR A 54 -4.05 3.41 10.19
C TYR A 54 -2.75 2.74 10.65
N SER A 55 -2.44 1.60 10.03
CA SER A 55 -1.12 0.97 10.15
C SER A 55 -0.01 1.88 9.63
N ALA A 56 1.21 1.70 10.16
CA ALA A 56 2.39 2.47 9.74
C ALA A 56 2.60 2.42 8.22
N ALA A 57 2.42 1.25 7.61
CA ALA A 57 2.52 1.07 6.16
C ALA A 57 1.50 1.92 5.38
N ASN A 58 0.25 2.01 5.84
CA ASN A 58 -0.78 2.76 5.13
C ASN A 58 -0.60 4.29 5.28
N LYS A 59 -0.04 4.74 6.41
CA LYS A 59 0.39 6.13 6.61
C LYS A 59 1.59 6.47 5.70
N LEU A 60 2.55 5.54 5.58
CA LEU A 60 3.76 5.69 4.75
C LEU A 60 3.51 5.53 3.25
N ALA A 61 2.42 4.88 2.83
CA ALA A 61 2.04 4.75 1.42
C ALA A 61 1.87 6.12 0.73
N VAL A 62 1.61 7.18 1.49
CA VAL A 62 1.61 8.57 1.00
C VAL A 62 3.02 9.08 0.68
N MET A 63 4.04 8.67 1.42
CA MET A 63 5.44 9.04 1.19
C MET A 63 6.05 8.31 -0.01
N LEU A 64 5.56 7.12 -0.37
CA LEU A 64 6.09 6.33 -1.47
C LEU A 64 5.74 6.88 -2.87
N LYS A 65 4.85 7.89 -2.97
CA LYS A 65 4.56 8.57 -4.24
C LYS A 65 5.63 9.59 -4.69
N LEU A 66 6.75 9.73 -3.96
CA LEU A 66 7.83 10.67 -4.33
C LEU A 66 9.10 10.01 -4.89
N HIS A 67 9.27 8.69 -4.85
CA HIS A 67 10.51 8.10 -5.37
C HIS A 67 10.35 6.67 -5.86
N SER A 68 9.62 6.53 -6.97
CA SER A 68 9.48 5.25 -7.65
C SER A 68 10.79 4.70 -8.26
N PHE A 69 12.00 5.26 -8.08
CA PHE A 69 13.14 4.70 -8.84
C PHE A 69 14.58 4.74 -8.29
N LEU A 70 14.96 5.51 -7.25
CA LEU A 70 16.41 5.62 -6.90
C LEU A 70 16.83 5.04 -5.54
N GLY A 71 15.89 4.64 -4.66
CA GLY A 71 16.23 4.17 -3.31
C GLY A 71 16.63 2.68 -3.23
N LEU A 72 16.09 1.83 -4.11
CA LEU A 72 16.25 0.38 -4.00
C LEU A 72 17.64 -0.12 -4.45
N GLN A 73 18.36 0.64 -5.29
CA GLN A 73 19.74 0.29 -5.67
C GLN A 73 20.75 0.51 -4.53
N ILE A 74 20.54 1.51 -3.67
CA ILE A 74 21.52 1.87 -2.62
C ILE A 74 21.48 0.88 -1.45
N VAL A 75 20.29 0.43 -1.04
CA VAL A 75 20.15 -0.55 0.05
C VAL A 75 20.67 -1.93 -0.35
N ASN A 76 20.54 -2.31 -1.63
CA ASN A 76 21.04 -3.60 -2.11
C ASN A 76 22.58 -3.62 -2.19
N LEU A 77 23.22 -2.49 -2.55
CA LEU A 77 24.69 -2.39 -2.60
C LEU A 77 25.33 -2.51 -1.20
N LEU A 78 24.70 -1.94 -0.17
CA LEU A 78 25.20 -2.01 1.22
C LEU A 78 25.08 -3.42 1.84
N ILE A 79 24.09 -4.20 1.41
CA ILE A 79 23.91 -5.60 1.85
C ILE A 79 24.95 -6.51 1.17
N PHE A 80 25.22 -6.32 -0.12
CA PHE A 80 26.22 -7.11 -0.85
C PHE A 80 27.66 -6.88 -0.36
N LEU A 81 28.02 -5.66 0.04
CA LEU A 81 29.34 -5.37 0.61
C LEU A 81 29.55 -5.94 2.02
N ASN A 82 28.48 -6.16 2.80
CA ASN A 82 28.61 -6.74 4.15
C ASN A 82 28.65 -8.28 4.17
N LEU A 83 28.06 -8.98 3.19
CA LEU A 83 28.14 -10.45 3.15
C LEU A 83 29.46 -10.99 2.59
N HIS A 84 30.25 -10.19 1.86
CA HIS A 84 31.51 -10.68 1.31
C HIS A 84 32.69 -10.63 2.30
N PHE A 85 32.57 -9.85 3.39
CA PHE A 85 33.60 -9.74 4.43
C PHE A 85 33.52 -10.89 5.46
N PHE A 86 32.35 -11.51 5.65
CA PHE A 86 32.18 -12.57 6.65
C PHE A 86 32.68 -13.96 6.20
N SER A 87 33.19 -14.10 4.97
CA SER A 87 33.61 -15.40 4.42
C SER A 87 35.13 -15.57 4.25
N LEU A 88 35.96 -14.58 4.60
CA LEU A 88 37.41 -14.63 4.42
C LEU A 88 38.22 -14.82 5.73
N GLU A 89 37.57 -14.76 6.90
CA GLU A 89 38.24 -14.94 8.20
C GLU A 89 38.20 -16.39 8.76
N ASP A 90 37.51 -17.34 8.11
CA ASP A 90 37.33 -18.71 8.66
C ASP A 90 38.35 -19.74 8.14
N HIS A 91 39.48 -19.30 7.57
CA HIS A 91 40.52 -20.18 7.02
C HIS A 91 41.93 -19.93 7.58
N ARG A 92 42.03 -19.52 8.85
CA ARG A 92 43.32 -19.43 9.54
C ARG A 92 43.25 -19.80 11.02
N LEU A 93 42.87 -21.05 11.30
CA LEU A 93 43.38 -21.86 12.41
C LEU A 93 43.47 -23.32 11.97
#